data_AF-A0A9N8F315-F1
#
_entry.id   AF-A0A9N8F315-F1
#
_cell.length_a   1.000
_cell.length_b   1.000
_cell.length_c   1.000
_cell.angle_alpha   90.00
_cell.angle_beta   90.00
_cell.angle_gamma   90.00
#
_symmetry.space_group_name_H-M   'P 1'
#
loop_
_entity.id
_entity.type
_entity.pdbx_description
1 polymer ?
#
loop_
_entity_poly.entity_id
_entity_poly.type
_entity_poly.pdbx_seq_one_letter_code
_entity_poly.pdbx_strand_id
1 'polypeptide(L)'
;MSSKRKSDKKVQRAAMLLKLSKKGSAMTVNQAMEFAGYEDDELGNQATKKAIYRARDSMETPEKKPQTSRALVAVPANEPPPHGMQAPVARRIVHAVAPTAPSKMRLTCRQAYGQRQHDAEQKKLRQEIFLEACNMWKEECDKKEEAVARGEKYRPKSAEDICIELNQQHKDVLDKRISPRTVREHVKDGRVGGLQRRGPKGRIPEDLYRALCDAIKSYAILSQQEATKVSNLRPGLIKKLNAVVKSKEGPDLRPGRKLFERIERDVADEIDLGKPNRIEQRRAKWSTYSNINQWFTAFKDFLVQHGFAEHVPEEEWAERGELVFG
;
A
#
# COMPACT_ATOMS: atom_id res chain seq x y z
N MET A 1 -31.18 6.15 -31.81
CA MET A 1 -29.75 5.94 -32.09
C MET A 1 -29.04 7.06 -32.88
N SER A 2 -29.74 7.94 -33.62
CA SER A 2 -29.08 8.96 -34.49
C SER A 2 -28.19 9.98 -33.74
N SER A 3 -28.66 10.53 -32.60
CA SER A 3 -27.96 11.60 -31.86
C SER A 3 -26.52 11.23 -31.44
N LYS A 4 -26.32 10.06 -30.82
CA LYS A 4 -24.99 9.62 -30.33
C LYS A 4 -23.96 9.45 -31.45
N ARG A 5 -24.38 9.08 -32.67
CA ARG A 5 -23.50 9.03 -33.85
C ARG A 5 -23.15 10.43 -34.39
N LYS A 6 -23.96 11.46 -34.11
CA LYS A 6 -23.65 12.86 -34.45
C LYS A 6 -22.65 13.46 -33.47
N SER A 7 -22.80 13.22 -32.15
CA SER A 7 -21.85 13.71 -31.14
C SER A 7 -20.44 13.20 -31.38
N ASP A 8 -20.27 11.90 -31.66
CA ASP A 8 -18.95 11.31 -31.87
C ASP A 8 -18.22 11.90 -33.09
N LYS A 9 -18.97 12.26 -34.15
CA LYS A 9 -18.45 12.95 -35.34
C LYS A 9 -18.02 14.40 -35.03
N LYS A 10 -18.80 15.16 -34.25
CA LYS A 10 -18.42 16.51 -33.80
C LYS A 10 -17.10 16.45 -33.00
N VAL A 11 -16.96 15.50 -32.07
CA VAL A 11 -15.74 15.31 -31.25
C VAL A 11 -14.51 15.02 -32.12
N GLN A 12 -14.62 14.08 -33.07
CA GLN A 12 -13.49 13.75 -33.97
C GLN A 12 -13.08 14.92 -34.87
N ARG A 13 -14.05 15.70 -35.37
CA ARG A 13 -13.79 16.88 -36.20
C ARG A 13 -13.04 17.98 -35.43
N ALA A 14 -13.50 18.31 -34.21
CA ALA A 14 -12.81 19.27 -33.35
C ALA A 14 -11.38 18.82 -32.98
N ALA A 15 -11.20 17.52 -32.68
CA ALA A 15 -9.89 16.95 -32.38
C ALA A 15 -8.91 17.00 -33.57
N MET A 16 -9.40 16.75 -34.79
CA MET A 16 -8.61 16.87 -36.02
C MET A 16 -8.21 18.33 -36.28
N LEU A 17 -9.12 19.30 -36.11
CA LEU A 17 -8.80 20.72 -36.28
C LEU A 17 -7.71 21.18 -35.28
N LEU A 18 -7.81 20.77 -34.01
CA LEU A 18 -6.76 21.04 -33.01
C LEU A 18 -5.40 20.42 -33.35
N LYS A 19 -5.38 19.28 -34.04
CA LYS A 19 -4.14 18.64 -34.52
C LYS A 19 -3.53 19.37 -35.72
N LEU A 20 -4.37 19.94 -36.59
CA LEU A 20 -3.93 20.67 -37.80
C LEU A 20 -3.44 22.09 -37.51
N SER A 21 -3.86 22.68 -36.38
CA SER A 21 -3.33 23.95 -35.87
C SER A 21 -1.82 23.84 -35.55
N LYS A 22 -0.99 24.38 -36.45
CA LYS A 22 0.47 24.43 -36.26
C LYS A 22 0.83 25.39 -35.13
N LYS A 23 1.93 25.08 -34.41
CA LYS A 23 2.40 25.74 -33.17
C LYS A 23 2.52 27.29 -33.18
N GLY A 24 2.48 27.95 -34.33
CA GLY A 24 2.55 29.41 -34.45
C GLY A 24 1.19 30.14 -34.31
N SER A 25 0.07 29.45 -34.52
CA SER A 25 -1.27 29.99 -34.29
C SER A 25 -2.13 28.90 -33.65
N ALA A 26 -2.03 28.82 -32.33
CA ALA A 26 -2.66 27.78 -31.53
C ALA A 26 -4.16 28.05 -31.38
N MET A 27 -4.96 27.38 -32.21
CA MET A 27 -6.41 27.43 -32.15
C MET A 27 -6.89 26.84 -30.82
N THR A 28 -7.75 27.56 -30.12
CA THR A 28 -8.30 27.12 -28.84
C THR A 28 -9.33 26.00 -29.02
N VAL A 29 -9.62 25.25 -27.94
CA VAL A 29 -10.64 24.18 -27.99
C VAL A 29 -12.03 24.73 -28.28
N ASN A 30 -12.35 25.95 -27.82
CA ASN A 30 -13.64 26.59 -28.10
C ASN A 30 -13.78 26.86 -29.61
N GLN A 31 -12.79 27.51 -30.22
CA GLN A 31 -12.74 27.73 -31.68
C GLN A 31 -12.82 26.40 -32.46
N ALA A 32 -12.12 25.35 -32.00
CA ALA A 32 -12.20 24.03 -32.62
C ALA A 32 -13.60 23.38 -32.50
N MET A 33 -14.36 23.72 -31.46
CA MET A 33 -15.75 23.29 -31.27
C MET A 33 -16.69 24.13 -32.15
N GLU A 34 -16.54 25.45 -32.19
CA GLU A 34 -17.27 26.35 -33.09
C GLU A 34 -17.14 25.87 -34.55
N PHE A 35 -15.92 25.65 -35.05
CA PHE A 35 -15.66 25.10 -36.39
C PHE A 35 -16.14 23.65 -36.61
N ALA A 36 -16.41 22.90 -35.54
CA ALA A 36 -17.02 21.57 -35.62
C ALA A 36 -18.55 21.60 -35.54
N GLY A 37 -19.16 22.78 -35.39
CA GLY A 37 -20.61 22.98 -35.30
C GLY A 37 -21.19 22.58 -33.94
N TYR A 38 -20.51 22.91 -32.84
CA TYR A 38 -21.11 22.93 -31.51
C TYR A 38 -21.86 24.24 -31.29
N GLU A 39 -22.99 24.17 -30.57
CA GLU A 39 -23.76 25.35 -30.16
C GLU A 39 -23.10 26.03 -28.94
N ASP A 40 -23.42 27.31 -28.70
CA ASP A 40 -22.77 28.12 -27.65
C ASP A 40 -22.92 27.57 -26.23
N ASP A 41 -24.04 26.90 -25.94
CA ASP A 41 -24.27 26.20 -24.66
C ASP A 41 -23.38 24.96 -24.50
N GLU A 42 -23.11 24.23 -25.59
CA GLU A 42 -22.17 23.10 -25.62
C GLU A 42 -20.72 23.55 -25.39
N LEU A 43 -20.34 24.79 -25.76
CA LEU A 43 -19.01 25.37 -25.53
C LEU A 43 -18.65 25.48 -24.04
N GLY A 44 -19.61 25.48 -23.12
CA GLY A 44 -19.36 25.43 -21.68
C GLY A 44 -18.91 24.04 -21.16
N ASN A 45 -19.20 22.96 -21.91
CA ASN A 45 -19.20 21.61 -21.37
C ASN A 45 -17.79 21.00 -21.21
N GLN A 46 -17.34 20.92 -19.96
CA GLN A 46 -16.04 20.34 -19.58
C GLN A 46 -15.89 18.85 -19.92
N ALA A 47 -16.98 18.08 -20.00
CA ALA A 47 -16.91 16.67 -20.40
C ALA A 47 -16.58 16.55 -21.90
N THR A 48 -17.22 17.38 -22.73
CA THR A 48 -17.00 17.45 -24.18
C THR A 48 -15.56 17.87 -24.51
N LYS A 49 -15.03 18.91 -23.84
CA LYS A 49 -13.63 19.34 -24.00
C LYS A 49 -12.63 18.23 -23.66
N LYS A 50 -12.88 17.48 -22.57
CA LYS A 50 -12.05 16.32 -22.17
C LYS A 50 -12.14 15.17 -23.19
N ALA A 51 -13.29 14.95 -23.83
CA ALA A 51 -13.43 13.96 -24.89
C ALA A 51 -12.62 14.36 -26.14
N ILE A 52 -12.65 15.64 -26.53
CA ILE A 52 -11.89 16.17 -27.67
C ILE A 52 -10.38 16.05 -27.45
N TYR A 53 -9.87 16.42 -26.27
CA TYR A 53 -8.44 16.21 -25.94
C TYR A 53 -8.03 14.74 -26.03
N ARG A 54 -8.81 13.82 -25.45
CA ARG A 54 -8.53 12.37 -25.53
C ARG A 54 -8.54 11.86 -26.97
N ALA A 55 -9.46 12.35 -27.80
CA ALA A 55 -9.52 11.99 -29.22
C ALA A 55 -8.29 12.50 -29.99
N ARG A 56 -7.84 13.74 -29.71
CA ARG A 56 -6.60 14.29 -30.30
C ARG A 56 -5.37 13.48 -29.90
N ASP A 57 -5.20 13.21 -28.62
CA ASP A 57 -4.03 12.49 -28.10
C ASP A 57 -4.00 11.04 -28.63
N SER A 58 -5.17 10.41 -28.82
CA SER A 58 -5.30 9.12 -29.49
C SER A 58 -4.97 9.15 -31.00
N MET A 59 -4.87 10.33 -31.62
CA MET A 59 -4.36 10.52 -32.98
C MET A 59 -2.85 10.86 -33.01
N GLU A 60 -2.21 11.08 -31.86
CA GLU A 60 -0.75 11.33 -31.79
C GLU A 60 0.07 10.04 -31.65
N THR A 61 -0.54 8.94 -31.19
CA THR A 61 0.14 7.64 -31.13
C THR A 61 0.45 7.14 -32.56
N PRO A 62 1.73 6.86 -32.91
CA PRO A 62 2.07 6.34 -34.22
C PRO A 62 1.42 4.97 -34.46
N GLU A 63 1.01 4.73 -35.71
CA GLU A 63 0.19 3.59 -36.10
C GLU A 63 0.81 2.25 -35.68
N LYS A 64 0.15 1.55 -34.76
CA LYS A 64 0.33 0.10 -34.65
C LYS A 64 -0.29 -0.52 -35.90
N LYS A 65 0.52 -1.24 -36.67
CA LYS A 65 0.09 -1.99 -37.86
C LYS A 65 -1.22 -2.77 -37.58
N PRO A 66 -2.16 -2.80 -38.52
CA PRO A 66 -3.45 -3.46 -38.31
C PRO A 66 -3.25 -4.95 -37.96
N GLN A 67 -4.00 -5.41 -36.95
CA GLN A 67 -4.03 -6.83 -36.60
C GLN A 67 -4.61 -7.61 -37.77
N THR A 68 -3.83 -8.52 -38.36
CA THR A 68 -4.34 -9.51 -39.31
C THR A 68 -5.45 -10.33 -38.66
N SER A 69 -6.59 -10.39 -39.34
CA SER A 69 -7.80 -11.07 -38.89
C SER A 69 -7.52 -12.56 -38.62
N ARG A 70 -7.99 -13.02 -37.47
CA ARG A 70 -7.85 -14.39 -36.98
C ARG A 70 -8.74 -15.32 -37.82
N ALA A 71 -8.15 -16.08 -38.74
CA ALA A 71 -8.86 -17.15 -39.44
C ALA A 71 -9.27 -18.26 -38.44
N LEU A 72 -10.55 -18.65 -38.47
CA LEU A 72 -11.04 -19.86 -37.82
C LEU A 72 -10.61 -21.04 -38.68
N VAL A 73 -9.78 -21.94 -38.13
CA VAL A 73 -9.48 -23.23 -38.75
C VAL A 73 -10.42 -24.27 -38.15
N ALA A 74 -11.15 -24.95 -39.02
CA ALA A 74 -12.09 -26.00 -38.63
C ALA A 74 -11.37 -27.25 -38.12
N VAL A 75 -12.04 -27.97 -37.22
CA VAL A 75 -11.66 -29.32 -36.80
C VAL A 75 -12.23 -30.33 -37.80
N PRO A 76 -11.43 -31.27 -38.32
CA PRO A 76 -11.90 -32.58 -38.74
C PRO A 76 -11.47 -33.67 -37.74
N ALA A 77 -12.29 -34.70 -37.61
CA ALA A 77 -12.03 -35.89 -36.78
C ALA A 77 -11.52 -37.08 -37.63
N ASN A 78 -11.25 -38.19 -36.93
CA ASN A 78 -10.97 -39.56 -37.38
C ASN A 78 -9.52 -39.95 -37.76
N GLU A 79 -8.90 -40.67 -36.81
CA GLU A 79 -8.36 -42.04 -36.90
C GLU A 79 -7.18 -42.44 -37.86
N PRO A 80 -6.44 -43.54 -37.53
CA PRO A 80 -5.09 -43.87 -38.05
C PRO A 80 -5.13 -45.04 -39.08
N PRO A 81 -4.05 -45.79 -39.45
CA PRO A 81 -2.60 -45.73 -39.18
C PRO A 81 -1.82 -45.56 -40.53
N PRO A 82 -0.63 -46.14 -40.88
CA PRO A 82 0.39 -46.92 -40.16
C PRO A 82 1.85 -46.41 -40.38
N HIS A 83 2.82 -47.32 -40.61
CA HIS A 83 4.27 -47.08 -40.67
C HIS A 83 4.79 -46.58 -42.03
N GLY A 84 5.78 -45.67 -41.99
CA GLY A 84 6.64 -45.29 -43.10
C GLY A 84 7.85 -44.50 -42.62
N MET A 85 9.04 -44.77 -43.17
CA MET A 85 10.32 -44.20 -42.73
C MET A 85 10.34 -42.66 -42.84
N GLN A 86 10.98 -41.96 -41.89
CA GLN A 86 11.25 -40.52 -42.02
C GLN A 86 12.72 -40.17 -41.76
N ALA A 87 13.27 -39.40 -42.70
CA ALA A 87 14.60 -38.81 -42.68
C ALA A 87 14.71 -37.68 -41.63
N PRO A 88 15.93 -37.26 -41.22
CA PRO A 88 16.10 -36.21 -40.21
C PRO A 88 15.61 -34.84 -40.70
N VAL A 89 14.43 -34.42 -40.23
CA VAL A 89 13.88 -33.08 -40.47
C VAL A 89 14.64 -32.04 -39.64
N ALA A 90 15.17 -31.01 -40.31
CA ALA A 90 15.86 -29.91 -39.66
C ALA A 90 14.94 -29.16 -38.68
N ARG A 91 15.34 -29.08 -37.41
CA ARG A 91 14.59 -28.35 -36.37
C ARG A 91 14.62 -26.84 -36.64
N ARG A 92 13.55 -26.34 -37.25
CA ARG A 92 13.28 -24.90 -37.36
C ARG A 92 13.04 -24.33 -35.96
N ILE A 93 14.02 -23.59 -35.43
CA ILE A 93 13.90 -22.91 -34.13
C ILE A 93 12.85 -21.80 -34.27
N VAL A 94 11.64 -22.06 -33.75
CA VAL A 94 10.61 -21.04 -33.63
C VAL A 94 10.93 -20.19 -32.41
N HIS A 95 11.43 -18.97 -32.62
CA HIS A 95 11.58 -18.01 -31.53
C HIS A 95 10.20 -17.65 -30.96
N ALA A 96 9.84 -18.26 -29.84
CA ALA A 96 8.66 -17.91 -29.09
C ALA A 96 8.78 -16.45 -28.60
N VAL A 97 7.96 -15.57 -29.17
CA VAL A 97 7.87 -14.17 -28.72
C VAL A 97 7.35 -14.18 -27.29
N ALA A 98 8.19 -13.78 -26.34
CA ALA A 98 7.84 -13.76 -24.93
C ALA A 98 6.59 -12.88 -24.71
N PRO A 99 5.61 -13.33 -23.90
CA PRO A 99 4.43 -12.54 -23.60
C PRO A 99 4.85 -11.22 -22.96
N THR A 100 4.43 -10.10 -23.55
CA THR A 100 4.72 -8.77 -23.02
C THR A 100 4.11 -8.64 -21.63
N ALA A 101 4.94 -8.35 -20.64
CA ALA A 101 4.53 -8.32 -19.24
C ALA A 101 3.32 -7.38 -19.06
N PRO A 102 2.27 -7.78 -18.32
CA PRO A 102 1.07 -6.98 -18.17
C PRO A 102 1.41 -5.61 -17.58
N SER A 103 0.90 -4.57 -18.21
CA SER A 103 1.07 -3.18 -17.75
C SER A 103 0.63 -3.08 -16.28
N LYS A 104 1.55 -2.69 -15.39
CA LYS A 104 1.25 -2.53 -13.97
C LYS A 104 0.19 -1.45 -13.79
N MET A 105 -1.06 -1.88 -13.56
CA MET A 105 -2.18 -0.97 -13.33
C MET A 105 -1.84 -0.02 -12.19
N ARG A 106 -2.03 1.29 -12.41
CA ARG A 106 -1.86 2.28 -11.34
C ARG A 106 -2.97 2.10 -10.31
N LEU A 107 -2.62 1.55 -9.15
CA LEU A 107 -3.52 1.39 -8.02
C LEU A 107 -3.93 2.76 -7.45
N THR A 108 -5.18 2.87 -7.02
CA THR A 108 -5.63 4.01 -6.20
C THR A 108 -4.96 3.99 -4.82
N CYS A 109 -4.92 5.11 -4.11
CA CYS A 109 -4.30 5.19 -2.78
C CYS A 109 -4.86 4.15 -1.80
N ARG A 110 -6.18 3.89 -1.83
CA ARG A 110 -6.83 2.89 -0.97
C ARG A 110 -6.43 1.46 -1.33
N GLN A 111 -6.36 1.12 -2.63
CA GLN A 111 -5.91 -0.20 -3.08
C GLN A 111 -4.42 -0.42 -2.78
N ALA A 112 -3.57 0.59 -3.03
CA ALA A 112 -2.15 0.56 -2.72
C ALA A 112 -1.86 0.47 -1.21
N TYR A 113 -2.84 0.84 -0.38
CA TYR A 113 -2.79 0.67 1.07
C TYR A 113 -3.23 -0.73 1.51
N GLY A 114 -4.41 -1.19 1.08
CA GLY A 114 -4.89 -2.53 1.39
C GLY A 114 -3.92 -3.63 0.93
N GLN A 115 -3.21 -3.42 -0.19
CA GLN A 115 -2.13 -4.31 -0.60
C GLN A 115 -0.96 -4.34 0.39
N ARG A 116 -0.61 -3.21 1.02
CA ARG A 116 0.46 -3.17 2.04
C ARG A 116 0.04 -3.83 3.35
N GLN A 117 -1.22 -3.65 3.76
CA GLN A 117 -1.80 -4.38 4.90
C GLN A 117 -1.69 -5.89 4.66
N HIS A 118 -2.23 -6.37 3.55
CA HIS A 118 -2.15 -7.77 3.15
C HIS A 118 -0.70 -8.28 3.05
N ASP A 119 0.21 -7.54 2.40
CA ASP A 119 1.63 -7.89 2.31
C ASP A 119 2.32 -7.95 3.69
N ALA A 120 1.88 -7.15 4.67
CA ALA A 120 2.41 -7.13 6.03
C ALA A 120 1.85 -8.28 6.89
N GLU A 121 0.54 -8.53 6.82
CA GLU A 121 -0.17 -9.65 7.46
C GLU A 121 0.39 -10.99 6.97
N GLN A 122 0.44 -11.21 5.64
CA GLN A 122 1.03 -12.40 5.01
C GLN A 122 2.49 -12.60 5.42
N LYS A 123 3.25 -11.50 5.61
CA LYS A 123 4.63 -11.57 6.09
C LYS A 123 4.72 -11.99 7.56
N LYS A 124 3.85 -11.47 8.45
CA LYS A 124 3.80 -11.86 9.87
C LYS A 124 3.41 -13.33 10.03
N LEU A 125 2.30 -13.74 9.42
CA LEU A 125 1.83 -15.13 9.45
C LEU A 125 2.88 -16.11 8.91
N ARG A 126 3.51 -15.78 7.77
CA ARG A 126 4.60 -16.60 7.21
C ARG A 126 5.85 -16.63 8.09
N GLN A 127 6.06 -15.63 8.94
CA GLN A 127 7.16 -15.62 9.91
C GLN A 127 6.85 -16.50 11.12
N GLU A 128 5.61 -16.49 11.60
CA GLU A 128 5.12 -17.33 12.71
C GLU A 128 5.17 -18.82 12.35
N ILE A 129 4.51 -19.22 11.24
CA ILE A 129 4.48 -20.63 10.80
C ILE A 129 5.90 -21.12 10.41
N PHE A 130 6.79 -20.22 9.97
CA PHE A 130 8.20 -20.57 9.72
C PHE A 130 8.96 -20.85 11.02
N LEU A 131 8.71 -20.10 12.09
CA LEU A 131 9.30 -20.35 13.41
C LEU A 131 8.77 -21.65 14.01
N GLU A 132 7.46 -21.90 13.89
CA GLU A 132 6.82 -23.18 14.25
C GLU A 132 7.47 -24.36 13.53
N ALA A 133 7.62 -24.29 12.20
CA ALA A 133 8.31 -25.31 11.41
C ALA A 133 9.77 -25.57 11.87
N CYS A 134 10.47 -24.52 12.31
CA CYS A 134 11.83 -24.65 12.84
C CYS A 134 11.84 -25.29 14.24
N ASN A 135 10.87 -24.99 15.09
CA ASN A 135 10.74 -25.58 16.43
C ASN A 135 10.40 -27.07 16.31
N MET A 136 9.37 -27.43 15.53
CA MET A 136 8.99 -28.83 15.29
C MET A 136 10.15 -29.66 14.71
N TRP A 137 10.90 -29.12 13.75
CA TRP A 137 12.06 -29.82 13.20
C TRP A 137 13.19 -29.96 14.21
N LYS A 138 13.41 -28.96 15.07
CA LYS A 138 14.40 -29.07 16.16
C LYS A 138 13.99 -30.16 17.15
N GLU A 139 12.73 -30.19 17.59
CA GLU A 139 12.22 -31.22 18.50
C GLU A 139 12.37 -32.65 17.93
N GLU A 140 12.18 -32.84 16.62
CA GLU A 140 12.41 -34.13 15.96
C GLU A 140 13.90 -34.49 15.85
N CYS A 141 14.80 -33.50 15.76
CA CYS A 141 16.24 -33.71 15.91
C CYS A 141 16.60 -34.12 17.35
N ASP A 142 16.13 -33.37 18.35
CA ASP A 142 16.41 -33.58 19.78
C ASP A 142 15.91 -34.99 20.22
N LYS A 143 14.66 -35.37 19.87
CA LYS A 143 14.11 -36.74 20.11
C LYS A 143 14.94 -37.85 19.48
N LYS A 144 15.51 -37.60 18.29
CA LYS A 144 16.35 -38.58 17.59
C LYS A 144 17.66 -38.79 18.33
N GLU A 145 18.27 -37.72 18.83
CA GLU A 145 19.50 -37.80 19.64
C GLU A 145 19.24 -38.53 20.96
N GLU A 146 18.13 -38.24 21.65
CA GLU A 146 17.71 -38.97 22.85
C GLU A 146 17.45 -40.46 22.61
N ALA A 147 16.79 -40.82 21.50
CA ALA A 147 16.52 -42.22 21.17
C ALA A 147 17.82 -42.98 20.84
N VAL A 148 18.75 -42.35 20.12
CA VAL A 148 20.08 -42.91 19.86
C VAL A 148 20.87 -43.09 21.17
N ALA A 149 20.79 -42.15 22.10
CA ALA A 149 21.40 -42.27 23.42
C ALA A 149 20.80 -43.42 24.26
N ARG A 150 19.51 -43.73 24.08
CA ARG A 150 18.84 -44.92 24.66
C ARG A 150 19.08 -46.22 23.90
N GLY A 151 19.75 -46.20 22.75
CA GLY A 151 19.94 -47.37 21.88
C GLY A 151 18.69 -47.79 21.09
N GLU A 152 17.65 -46.96 21.07
CA GLU A 152 16.39 -47.21 20.38
C GLU A 152 16.45 -46.81 18.89
N LYS A 153 15.79 -47.60 18.03
CA LYS A 153 15.65 -47.27 16.59
C LYS A 153 14.50 -46.30 16.35
N TYR A 154 14.77 -45.01 16.39
CA TYR A 154 13.80 -43.97 16.04
C TYR A 154 13.89 -43.53 14.57
N ARG A 155 12.74 -43.31 13.92
CA ARG A 155 12.63 -42.68 12.61
C ARG A 155 11.99 -41.29 12.79
N PRO A 156 12.76 -40.18 12.75
CA PRO A 156 12.20 -38.84 12.85
C PRO A 156 11.37 -38.50 11.60
N LYS A 157 10.34 -37.65 11.76
CA LYS A 157 9.66 -37.03 10.61
C LYS A 157 10.67 -36.22 9.79
N SER A 158 10.59 -36.21 8.47
CA SER A 158 11.46 -35.33 7.67
C SER A 158 11.05 -33.86 7.83
N ALA A 159 12.02 -32.94 7.74
CA ALA A 159 11.72 -31.51 7.58
C ALA A 159 10.82 -31.22 6.35
N GLU A 160 10.85 -32.10 5.34
CA GLU A 160 9.95 -32.05 4.19
C GLU A 160 8.51 -32.42 4.58
N ASP A 161 8.31 -33.46 5.39
CA ASP A 161 6.99 -33.89 5.89
C ASP A 161 6.35 -32.81 6.78
N ILE A 162 7.13 -32.24 7.71
CA ILE A 162 6.69 -31.14 8.60
C ILE A 162 6.27 -29.91 7.76
N CYS A 163 7.05 -29.57 6.73
CA CYS A 163 6.70 -28.46 5.84
C CYS A 163 5.47 -28.78 4.99
N ILE A 164 5.25 -30.04 4.58
CA ILE A 164 4.03 -30.43 3.86
C ILE A 164 2.82 -30.32 4.79
N GLU A 165 2.91 -30.83 6.02
CA GLU A 165 1.87 -30.78 7.06
C GLU A 165 1.44 -29.32 7.33
N LEU A 166 2.37 -28.43 7.64
CA LEU A 166 2.07 -27.00 7.89
C LEU A 166 1.56 -26.26 6.64
N ASN A 167 2.13 -26.51 5.46
CA ASN A 167 1.62 -25.91 4.21
C ASN A 167 0.23 -26.44 3.82
N GLN A 168 -0.16 -27.63 4.30
CA GLN A 168 -1.50 -28.20 4.10
C GLN A 168 -2.50 -27.58 5.09
N GLN A 169 -2.13 -27.47 6.37
CA GLN A 169 -2.94 -26.84 7.42
C GLN A 169 -3.23 -25.36 7.14
N HIS A 170 -2.25 -24.61 6.65
CA HIS A 170 -2.37 -23.17 6.36
C HIS A 170 -2.59 -22.85 4.87
N LYS A 171 -3.02 -23.84 4.06
CA LYS A 171 -3.15 -23.73 2.60
C LYS A 171 -4.02 -22.56 2.16
N ASP A 172 -5.09 -22.27 2.89
CA ASP A 172 -6.07 -21.24 2.52
C ASP A 172 -5.68 -19.84 3.00
N VAL A 173 -4.64 -19.73 3.84
CA VAL A 173 -4.19 -18.47 4.45
C VAL A 173 -2.84 -18.00 3.92
N LEU A 174 -1.94 -18.92 3.53
CA LEU A 174 -0.60 -18.59 3.00
C LEU A 174 -0.55 -18.45 1.48
N ASP A 175 -0.27 -17.24 0.98
CA ASP A 175 0.06 -16.99 -0.43
C ASP A 175 1.30 -17.80 -0.91
N LYS A 176 2.24 -18.06 0.01
CA LYS A 176 3.59 -18.55 -0.31
C LYS A 176 4.05 -19.62 0.66
N ARG A 177 4.16 -20.84 0.13
CA ARG A 177 4.64 -22.02 0.85
C ARG A 177 5.99 -21.82 1.52
N ILE A 178 6.17 -22.48 2.65
CA ILE A 178 7.44 -22.59 3.37
C ILE A 178 8.33 -23.63 2.67
N SER A 179 9.64 -23.35 2.58
CA SER A 179 10.61 -24.25 1.96
C SER A 179 11.34 -25.10 3.02
N PRO A 180 11.32 -26.43 2.90
CA PRO A 180 12.02 -27.33 3.85
C PRO A 180 13.54 -27.22 3.76
N ARG A 181 14.09 -26.68 2.65
CA ARG A 181 15.51 -26.33 2.57
C ARG A 181 15.83 -25.19 3.54
N THR A 182 15.03 -24.12 3.55
CA THR A 182 15.26 -22.97 4.42
C THR A 182 15.12 -23.36 5.89
N VAL A 183 14.13 -24.20 6.26
CA VAL A 183 13.98 -24.70 7.64
C VAL A 183 15.21 -25.50 8.08
N ARG A 184 15.70 -26.44 7.26
CA ARG A 184 16.92 -27.22 7.54
C ARG A 184 18.16 -26.34 7.71
N GLU A 185 18.39 -25.38 6.82
CA GLU A 185 19.49 -24.42 6.92
C GLU A 185 19.38 -23.58 8.22
N HIS A 186 18.17 -23.14 8.59
CA HIS A 186 17.96 -22.28 9.76
C HIS A 186 18.15 -22.99 11.11
N VAL A 187 17.75 -24.26 11.20
CA VAL A 187 17.95 -25.12 12.38
C VAL A 187 19.40 -25.58 12.47
N LYS A 188 20.03 -26.00 11.37
CA LYS A 188 21.44 -26.41 11.33
C LYS A 188 22.39 -25.30 11.77
N ASP A 189 22.07 -24.05 11.41
CA ASP A 189 22.84 -22.88 11.82
C ASP A 189 22.58 -22.46 13.29
N GLY A 190 21.81 -23.23 14.07
CA GLY A 190 21.50 -22.97 15.48
C GLY A 190 20.57 -21.78 15.73
N ARG A 191 19.95 -21.21 14.68
CA ARG A 191 19.18 -19.95 14.77
C ARG A 191 17.69 -20.18 15.04
N VAL A 192 17.36 -21.16 15.87
CA VAL A 192 15.97 -21.48 16.23
C VAL A 192 15.42 -20.37 17.14
N GLY A 193 14.21 -19.88 16.85
CA GLY A 193 13.59 -18.74 17.54
C GLY A 193 13.96 -17.34 17.02
N GLY A 194 14.91 -17.18 16.08
CA GLY A 194 15.39 -15.85 15.64
C GLY A 194 15.41 -15.63 14.13
N LEU A 195 14.44 -14.92 13.58
CA LEU A 195 14.38 -14.60 12.14
C LEU A 195 15.58 -13.75 11.67
N GLN A 196 16.29 -14.21 10.64
CA GLN A 196 17.36 -13.43 10.02
C GLN A 196 16.84 -12.11 9.41
N ARG A 197 17.24 -10.99 10.01
CA ARG A 197 17.11 -9.65 9.39
C ARG A 197 18.01 -9.60 8.16
N ARG A 198 17.40 -9.50 6.96
CA ARG A 198 18.15 -9.40 5.69
C ARG A 198 18.79 -8.01 5.53
N GLY A 199 20.11 -7.99 5.39
CA GLY A 199 20.91 -6.79 5.13
C GLY A 199 21.62 -6.23 6.37
N PRO A 200 22.44 -5.17 6.21
CA PRO A 200 23.13 -4.53 7.33
C PRO A 200 22.15 -4.04 8.40
N LYS A 201 22.56 -4.10 9.68
CA LYS A 201 21.83 -3.43 10.76
C LYS A 201 21.69 -1.94 10.44
N GLY A 202 20.51 -1.37 10.70
CA GLY A 202 20.30 0.07 10.56
C GLY A 202 21.18 0.84 11.53
N ARG A 203 21.62 2.05 11.15
CA ARG A 203 22.38 2.94 12.05
C ARG A 203 21.50 3.50 13.17
N ILE A 204 20.20 3.68 12.92
CA ILE A 204 19.22 4.14 13.91
C ILE A 204 18.94 3.00 14.91
N PRO A 205 19.04 3.24 16.24
CA PRO A 205 18.63 2.32 17.29
C PRO A 205 17.17 1.85 17.16
N GLU A 206 16.88 0.63 17.59
CA GLU A 206 15.54 0.03 17.46
C GLU A 206 14.48 0.83 18.24
N ASP A 207 14.82 1.35 19.42
CA ASP A 207 13.89 2.09 20.29
C ASP A 207 13.50 3.45 19.67
N LEU A 208 14.48 4.17 19.12
CA LEU A 208 14.24 5.40 18.36
C LEU A 208 13.45 5.11 17.07
N TYR A 209 13.68 3.96 16.43
CA TYR A 209 12.91 3.55 15.26
C TYR A 209 11.43 3.27 15.61
N ARG A 210 11.16 2.58 16.73
CA ARG A 210 9.81 2.36 17.24
C ARG A 210 9.09 3.67 17.58
N ALA A 211 9.75 4.56 18.32
CA ALA A 211 9.19 5.88 18.63
C ALA A 211 8.84 6.70 17.37
N LEU A 212 9.61 6.57 16.28
CA LEU A 212 9.29 7.20 15.00
C LEU A 212 8.08 6.56 14.31
N CYS A 213 7.91 5.24 14.41
CA CYS A 213 6.70 4.54 13.96
C CYS A 213 5.47 5.02 14.74
N ASP A 214 5.54 5.04 16.07
CA ASP A 214 4.44 5.47 16.95
C ASP A 214 4.04 6.93 16.74
N ALA A 215 5.02 7.82 16.54
CA ALA A 215 4.76 9.23 16.22
C ALA A 215 4.05 9.40 14.87
N ILE A 216 4.49 8.66 13.83
CA ILE A 216 3.86 8.70 12.50
C ILE A 216 2.46 8.08 12.53
N LYS A 217 2.27 6.99 13.29
CA LYS A 217 0.97 6.35 13.53
C LYS A 217 -0.01 7.29 14.20
N SER A 218 0.39 7.89 15.32
CA SER A 218 -0.41 8.85 16.08
C SER A 218 -0.81 10.04 15.22
N TYR A 219 0.14 10.62 14.48
CA TYR A 219 -0.12 11.72 13.56
C TYR A 219 -1.12 11.35 12.45
N ALA A 220 -1.00 10.15 11.88
CA ALA A 220 -1.91 9.66 10.84
C ALA A 220 -3.34 9.39 11.37
N ILE A 221 -3.48 8.93 12.62
CA ILE A 221 -4.79 8.72 13.27
C ILE A 221 -5.46 10.06 13.56
N LEU A 222 -4.73 11.03 14.12
CA LEU A 222 -5.23 12.38 14.42
C LEU A 222 -5.65 13.12 13.13
N SER A 223 -4.80 13.09 12.10
CA SER A 223 -5.10 13.71 10.79
C SER A 223 -6.36 13.12 10.12
N GLN A 224 -6.71 11.86 10.42
CA GLN A 224 -7.96 11.25 9.97
C GLN A 224 -9.17 11.70 10.80
N GLN A 225 -9.03 11.94 12.11
CA GLN A 225 -10.14 12.41 12.96
C GLN A 225 -10.55 13.85 12.63
N GLU A 226 -9.57 14.72 12.37
CA GLU A 226 -9.80 16.14 12.02
C GLU A 226 -10.44 16.32 10.63
N ALA A 227 -10.49 15.27 9.81
CA ALA A 227 -10.99 15.27 8.44
C ALA A 227 -10.36 16.33 7.51
N THR A 228 -9.24 16.94 7.93
CA THR A 228 -8.51 17.96 7.18
C THR A 228 -7.99 17.38 5.88
N LYS A 229 -8.48 17.89 4.74
CA LYS A 229 -8.08 17.49 3.38
C LYS A 229 -6.67 18.02 3.03
N VAL A 230 -5.65 17.62 3.79
CA VAL A 230 -4.28 18.10 3.58
C VAL A 230 -3.65 17.38 2.37
N SER A 231 -3.75 18.02 1.21
CA SER A 231 -3.40 17.48 -0.11
C SER A 231 -1.91 17.12 -0.30
N ASN A 232 -1.02 17.47 0.64
CA ASN A 232 0.44 17.34 0.50
C ASN A 232 1.17 16.80 1.75
N LEU A 233 0.52 15.99 2.59
CA LEU A 233 1.12 15.46 3.83
C LEU A 233 2.45 14.72 3.63
N ARG A 234 2.50 13.82 2.64
CA ARG A 234 3.63 12.87 2.48
C ARG A 234 4.99 13.56 2.29
N PRO A 235 5.18 14.52 1.35
CA PRO A 235 6.44 15.25 1.24
C PRO A 235 6.81 16.04 2.51
N GLY A 236 5.83 16.64 3.18
CA GLY A 236 6.04 17.39 4.42
C GLY A 236 6.51 16.49 5.57
N LEU A 237 5.88 15.33 5.74
CA LEU A 237 6.22 14.36 6.78
C LEU A 237 7.60 13.72 6.54
N ILE A 238 7.98 13.45 5.28
CA ILE A 238 9.34 13.03 4.92
C ILE A 238 10.37 14.11 5.29
N LYS A 239 10.10 15.40 5.01
CA LYS A 239 11.00 16.50 5.42
C LYS A 239 11.16 16.57 6.94
N LYS A 240 10.06 16.50 7.71
CA LYS A 240 10.08 16.50 9.18
C LYS A 240 10.87 15.31 9.75
N LEU A 241 10.59 14.09 9.28
CA LEU A 241 11.31 12.87 9.65
C LEU A 241 12.82 13.00 9.39
N ASN A 242 13.21 13.49 8.21
CA ASN A 242 14.61 13.68 7.86
C ASN A 242 15.31 14.71 8.76
N ALA A 243 14.60 15.77 9.20
CA ALA A 243 15.15 16.77 10.12
C ALA A 243 15.37 16.18 11.53
N VAL A 244 14.39 15.45 12.07
CA VAL A 244 14.51 14.76 13.38
C VAL A 244 15.68 13.78 13.39
N VAL A 245 15.79 12.94 12.37
CA VAL A 245 16.87 11.94 12.27
C VAL A 245 18.25 12.61 12.16
N LYS A 246 18.40 13.66 11.34
CA LYS A 246 19.65 14.43 11.26
C LYS A 246 20.05 15.11 12.56
N SER A 247 19.06 15.60 13.32
CA SER A 247 19.29 16.29 14.60
C SER A 247 19.81 15.35 15.70
N LYS A 248 19.44 14.06 15.67
CA LYS A 248 19.83 13.07 16.69
C LYS A 248 21.03 12.20 16.30
N GLU A 249 21.13 11.80 15.03
CA GLU A 249 22.13 10.81 14.57
C GLU A 249 23.27 11.43 13.73
N GLY A 250 23.21 12.75 13.49
CA GLY A 250 24.22 13.52 12.75
C GLY A 250 23.97 13.65 11.25
N PRO A 251 24.74 14.51 10.56
CA PRO A 251 24.55 14.85 9.15
C PRO A 251 24.88 13.70 8.17
N ASP A 252 25.66 12.71 8.60
CA ASP A 252 26.12 11.59 7.78
C ASP A 252 25.08 10.49 7.56
N LEU A 253 23.97 10.49 8.31
CA LEU A 253 22.84 9.69 7.86
C LEU A 253 22.32 10.28 6.56
N ARG A 254 21.99 9.39 5.62
CA ARG A 254 21.15 9.71 4.47
C ARG A 254 19.69 9.31 4.77
N PRO A 255 18.96 9.99 5.67
CA PRO A 255 17.54 9.75 5.79
C PRO A 255 16.88 10.25 4.50
N GLY A 256 15.96 9.45 3.98
CA GLY A 256 15.35 9.72 2.69
C GLY A 256 14.05 8.95 2.54
N ARG A 257 13.44 9.07 1.36
CA ARG A 257 12.13 8.47 1.04
C ARG A 257 12.02 6.99 1.47
N LYS A 258 13.12 6.22 1.34
CA LYS A 258 13.22 4.81 1.74
C LYS A 258 12.99 4.54 3.24
N LEU A 259 13.41 5.44 4.14
CA LEU A 259 13.16 5.30 5.58
C LEU A 259 11.66 5.45 5.87
N PHE A 260 11.05 6.49 5.29
CA PHE A 260 9.61 6.71 5.41
C PHE A 260 8.80 5.57 4.77
N GLU A 261 9.20 5.07 3.60
CA GLU A 261 8.58 3.89 2.97
C GLU A 261 8.72 2.60 3.80
N ARG A 262 9.78 2.48 4.61
CA ARG A 262 9.92 1.37 5.55
C ARG A 262 8.95 1.53 6.72
N ILE A 263 8.91 2.70 7.36
CA ILE A 263 7.95 3.01 8.44
C ILE A 263 6.51 2.82 7.95
N GLU A 264 6.16 3.34 6.77
CA GLU A 264 4.84 3.12 6.17
C GLU A 264 4.49 1.66 5.89
N ARG A 265 5.47 0.75 5.79
CA ARG A 265 5.22 -0.69 5.60
C ARG A 265 5.10 -1.39 6.95
N ASP A 266 5.95 -1.03 7.89
CA ASP A 266 6.03 -1.62 9.23
C ASP A 266 4.92 -1.07 10.17
N VAL A 267 4.10 -0.10 9.71
CA VAL A 267 2.92 0.48 10.40
C VAL A 267 1.61 0.29 9.62
N ALA A 268 1.65 -0.23 8.38
CA ALA A 268 0.46 -0.32 7.51
C ALA A 268 -0.65 -1.20 8.08
N ASP A 269 -0.29 -2.29 8.73
CA ASP A 269 -1.18 -3.23 9.39
C ASP A 269 -1.87 -2.64 10.63
N GLU A 270 -1.32 -1.60 11.24
CA GLU A 270 -1.84 -1.01 12.49
C GLU A 270 -2.75 0.21 12.31
N ILE A 271 -2.95 0.68 11.07
CA ILE A 271 -3.82 1.82 10.77
C ILE A 271 -4.97 1.37 9.86
N ASP A 272 -6.22 1.63 10.27
CA ASP A 272 -7.40 1.36 9.45
C ASP A 272 -7.80 2.59 8.62
N LEU A 273 -7.53 2.58 7.30
CA LEU A 273 -7.95 3.68 6.43
C LEU A 273 -9.46 3.68 6.17
N GLY A 274 -10.10 4.76 6.64
CA GLY A 274 -11.47 5.12 6.24
C GLY A 274 -12.57 4.79 7.25
N LYS A 275 -12.22 4.26 8.43
CA LYS A 275 -13.11 4.21 9.60
C LYS A 275 -12.54 5.13 10.69
N PRO A 276 -13.14 6.32 10.95
CA PRO A 276 -12.71 7.14 12.08
C PRO A 276 -12.96 6.36 13.39
N ASN A 277 -11.96 6.30 14.26
CA ASN A 277 -12.15 5.73 15.59
C ASN A 277 -13.11 6.63 16.36
N ARG A 278 -14.35 6.16 16.59
CA ARG A 278 -15.41 6.92 17.25
C ARG A 278 -15.02 7.42 18.65
N ILE A 279 -14.12 6.70 19.34
CA ILE A 279 -13.63 7.09 20.67
C ILE A 279 -12.68 8.28 20.53
N GLU A 280 -11.69 8.22 19.63
CA GLU A 280 -10.79 9.35 19.37
C GLU A 280 -11.52 10.55 18.77
N GLN A 281 -12.48 10.33 17.88
CA GLN A 281 -13.31 11.40 17.33
C GLN A 281 -14.14 12.10 18.42
N ARG A 282 -14.64 11.36 19.41
CA ARG A 282 -15.31 11.94 20.58
C ARG A 282 -14.29 12.67 21.46
N ARG A 283 -13.15 12.06 21.79
CA ARG A 283 -12.09 12.69 22.60
C ARG A 283 -11.66 14.02 21.97
N ALA A 284 -11.31 14.04 20.69
CA ALA A 284 -10.90 15.25 19.97
C ALA A 284 -11.98 16.36 19.95
N LYS A 285 -13.28 15.99 19.87
CA LYS A 285 -14.38 16.96 20.01
C LYS A 285 -14.49 17.53 21.42
N TRP A 286 -14.32 16.69 22.44
CA TRP A 286 -14.43 17.09 23.85
C TRP A 286 -13.18 17.79 24.38
N SER A 287 -12.00 17.52 23.82
CA SER A 287 -10.73 18.16 24.15
C SER A 287 -10.47 19.43 23.33
N THR A 288 -11.50 20.10 22.84
CA THR A 288 -11.36 21.43 22.24
C THR A 288 -11.20 22.48 23.34
N TYR A 289 -10.45 23.55 23.07
CA TYR A 289 -10.23 24.63 24.05
C TYR A 289 -11.55 25.15 24.63
N SER A 290 -12.57 25.37 23.79
CA SER A 290 -13.90 25.81 24.22
C SER A 290 -14.56 24.86 25.21
N ASN A 291 -14.51 23.55 24.95
CA ASN A 291 -15.19 22.55 25.79
C ASN A 291 -14.44 22.31 27.10
N ILE A 292 -13.10 22.30 27.06
CA ILE A 292 -12.25 22.24 28.25
C ILE A 292 -12.49 23.47 29.12
N ASN A 293 -12.46 24.67 28.53
CA ASN A 293 -12.69 25.92 29.26
C ASN A 293 -14.09 25.97 29.87
N GLN A 294 -15.14 25.60 29.12
CA GLN A 294 -16.51 25.53 29.64
C GLN A 294 -16.63 24.56 30.82
N TRP A 295 -15.92 23.42 30.80
CA TRP A 295 -15.89 22.49 31.92
C TRP A 295 -15.19 23.09 33.15
N PHE A 296 -14.05 23.76 32.97
CA PHE A 296 -13.37 24.47 34.05
C PHE A 296 -14.21 25.62 34.62
N THR A 297 -14.90 26.41 33.79
CA THR A 297 -15.83 27.46 34.25
C THR A 297 -16.97 26.86 35.07
N ALA A 298 -17.67 25.85 34.55
CA ALA A 298 -18.75 25.20 35.29
C ALA A 298 -18.30 24.53 36.59
N PHE A 299 -17.05 24.01 36.64
CA PHE A 299 -16.47 23.46 37.86
C PHE A 299 -16.07 24.55 38.87
N LYS A 300 -15.52 25.68 38.41
CA LYS A 300 -15.26 26.88 39.21
C LYS A 300 -16.55 27.40 39.85
N ASP A 301 -17.60 27.57 39.04
CA ASP A 301 -18.93 28.00 39.50
C ASP A 301 -19.51 27.01 40.54
N PHE A 302 -19.38 25.70 40.31
CA PHE A 302 -19.81 24.66 41.26
C PHE A 302 -19.08 24.74 42.61
N LEU A 303 -17.76 24.91 42.60
CA LEU A 303 -16.95 25.02 43.82
C LEU A 303 -17.32 26.26 44.63
N VAL A 304 -17.52 27.41 43.96
CA VAL A 304 -17.99 28.65 44.61
C VAL A 304 -19.41 28.48 45.17
N GLN A 305 -20.34 27.92 44.39
CA GLN A 305 -21.72 27.71 44.80
C GLN A 305 -21.86 26.84 46.08
N HIS A 306 -20.98 25.88 46.27
CA HIS A 306 -20.99 24.97 47.42
C HIS A 306 -20.06 25.41 48.57
N GLY A 307 -19.43 26.59 48.46
CA GLY A 307 -18.52 27.11 49.50
C GLY A 307 -17.20 26.35 49.63
N PHE A 308 -16.79 25.60 48.60
CA PHE A 308 -15.47 24.95 48.54
C PHE A 308 -14.37 25.91 48.03
N ALA A 309 -14.76 27.02 47.40
CA ALA A 309 -13.87 28.07 46.93
C ALA A 309 -14.59 29.44 47.02
N GLU A 310 -13.82 30.53 46.92
CA GLU A 310 -14.32 31.90 46.86
C GLU A 310 -13.74 32.62 45.63
N HIS A 311 -14.44 33.65 45.12
CA HIS A 311 -13.92 34.50 44.06
C HIS A 311 -12.92 35.51 44.61
N VAL A 312 -11.62 35.18 44.51
CA VAL A 312 -10.53 36.10 44.85
C VAL A 312 -10.15 36.95 43.62
N PRO A 313 -10.20 38.29 43.69
CA PRO A 313 -9.75 39.14 42.59
C PRO A 313 -8.24 38.99 42.33
N GLU A 314 -7.80 39.26 41.10
CA GLU A 314 -6.42 39.03 40.63
C GLU A 314 -5.33 39.78 41.42
N GLU A 315 -5.73 40.85 42.12
CA GLU A 315 -4.87 41.68 42.97
C GLU A 315 -4.51 41.02 44.32
N GLU A 316 -5.25 40.00 44.77
CA GLU A 316 -5.10 39.38 46.10
C GLU A 316 -4.45 37.96 46.06
N TRP A 317 -4.02 37.49 44.89
CA TRP A 317 -3.49 36.11 44.69
C TRP A 317 -2.20 35.78 45.47
N ALA A 318 -1.55 36.76 46.11
CA ALA A 318 -0.22 36.59 46.71
C ALA A 318 -0.21 36.02 48.14
N GLU A 319 -1.32 36.09 48.89
CA GLU A 319 -1.26 35.93 50.36
C GLU A 319 -1.79 34.59 50.92
N ARG A 320 -2.46 33.74 50.14
CA ARG A 320 -3.05 32.49 50.65
C ARG A 320 -2.63 31.25 49.88
N GLY A 321 -2.18 30.23 50.62
CA GLY A 321 -1.88 28.88 50.12
C GLY A 321 -3.13 28.04 49.84
N GLU A 322 -4.20 28.67 49.34
CA GLU A 322 -5.50 28.07 49.06
C GLU A 322 -5.66 27.86 47.53
N LEU A 323 -6.66 27.07 47.11
CA LEU A 323 -6.90 26.75 45.70
C LEU A 323 -7.58 27.94 44.98
N VAL A 324 -6.75 28.89 44.52
CA VAL A 324 -7.21 30.06 43.75
C VAL A 324 -7.44 29.67 42.28
N PHE A 325 -8.62 29.97 41.75
CA PHE A 325 -8.96 29.80 40.33
C PHE A 325 -9.00 31.16 39.62
N GLY A 326 -8.04 31.38 38.71
CA GLY A 326 -8.10 32.44 37.69
C GLY A 326 -9.32 32.34 36.80
#